data_AF-A0A3P3XR33-F1
#
_entry.id   AF-A0A3P3XR33-F1
#
_cell.length_a   1.000
_cell.length_b   1.000
_cell.length_c   1.000
_cell.angle_alpha   90.00
_cell.angle_beta   90.00
_cell.angle_gamma   90.00
#
_symmetry.space_group_name_H-M   'P 1'
#
loop_
_entity.id
_entity.type
_entity.pdbx_description
1 polymer ?
#
loop_
_entity_poly.entity_id
_entity_poly.type
_entity_poly.pdbx_seq_one_letter_code
_entity_poly.pdbx_strand_id
1 'polypeptide(L)'
;MAEKNENSDEISFIDLVATIWRQKWLVIVVTVLAAVLSVAYALMQPNMYTATSTVLPISGSSSLLSQYAGLAAMAGVSLPGSDSSNPSVKIQAILNSRELAVKVINELDLVPKLIKEPEKLKDVSPLATAVGIFQKSVFSVSVDSKTSLMKVSAKTKSAALSAQIANTAIDLLQQDLSSRVLTASGKNIVVLEQQVADQEKKVRELQSKMEDYQRKNKLVAPATQSQQGLDLYRSLIQQKITLEIQISSLQNALSADNPKVTAAQAQLAAIQKQIDNFERTGGGVGPSMNETPKALMEYANLQAELELATKIYGGLLTSLENLRLQDATDKVFVEVIDTAVPPEQKSEPSRSMICVVGTLAGGLVGLLLAFLREALQKVIADPEVRAKFAKKKEM
;
A
#
# COMPACT_ATOMS: atom_id res chain seq x y z
N MET A 1 68.24 -1.58 51.86
CA MET A 1 67.45 -1.96 50.67
C MET A 1 65.99 -1.88 51.08
N ALA A 2 65.20 -1.18 50.27
CA ALA A 2 63.82 -0.83 50.55
C ALA A 2 62.91 -2.06 50.51
N GLU A 3 62.12 -2.27 51.55
CA GLU A 3 60.90 -3.05 51.47
C GLU A 3 59.73 -2.08 51.61
N LYS A 4 59.45 -1.41 50.50
CA LYS A 4 58.22 -0.66 50.28
C LYS A 4 57.14 -1.72 50.06
N ASN A 5 56.35 -2.01 51.10
CA ASN A 5 55.12 -2.78 50.96
C ASN A 5 54.13 -1.96 50.12
N GLU A 6 54.26 -2.07 48.80
CA GLU A 6 53.19 -1.85 47.85
C GLU A 6 52.19 -3.00 47.99
N ASN A 7 51.41 -3.01 49.06
CA ASN A 7 50.11 -3.66 49.00
C ASN A 7 49.18 -2.69 48.28
N SER A 8 49.01 -3.01 47.02
CA SER A 8 48.07 -2.44 46.07
C SER A 8 46.74 -2.06 46.73
N ASP A 9 46.21 -0.92 46.28
CA ASP A 9 44.82 -0.49 46.40
C ASP A 9 43.85 -1.51 45.72
N GLU A 10 43.91 -2.78 46.12
CA GLU A 10 42.90 -3.76 45.76
C GLU A 10 41.73 -3.59 46.73
N ILE A 11 40.63 -3.00 46.23
CA ILE A 11 39.34 -3.02 46.90
C ILE A 11 38.98 -4.50 47.15
N SER A 12 39.26 -4.98 48.36
CA SER A 12 38.98 -6.35 48.73
C SER A 12 37.47 -6.55 48.80
N PHE A 13 36.95 -7.66 48.24
CA PHE A 13 35.53 -8.02 48.32
C PHE A 13 34.99 -7.97 49.76
N ILE A 14 35.85 -8.29 50.73
CA ILE A 14 35.57 -8.25 52.16
C ILE A 14 35.33 -6.82 52.66
N ASP A 15 36.08 -5.82 52.19
CA ASP A 15 35.88 -4.41 52.56
C ASP A 15 34.58 -3.85 52.00
N LEU A 16 34.20 -4.32 50.81
CA LEU A 16 32.93 -3.96 50.17
C LEU A 16 31.75 -4.49 51.00
N VAL A 17 31.82 -5.75 51.44
CA VAL A 17 30.82 -6.37 52.32
C VAL A 17 30.78 -5.69 53.69
N ALA A 18 31.94 -5.39 54.29
CA ALA A 18 32.02 -4.71 55.58
C ALA A 18 31.40 -3.30 55.54
N THR A 19 31.62 -2.56 54.45
CA THR A 19 31.03 -1.23 54.22
C THR A 19 29.51 -1.30 54.17
N ILE A 20 28.96 -2.26 53.42
CA ILE A 20 27.51 -2.48 53.33
C ILE A 20 26.95 -2.86 54.71
N TRP A 21 27.64 -3.70 55.46
CA TRP A 21 27.17 -4.17 56.76
C TRP A 21 27.14 -3.07 57.82
N ARG A 22 28.11 -2.15 57.78
CA ARG A 22 28.18 -0.95 58.64
C ARG A 22 27.02 0.02 58.37
N GLN A 23 26.57 0.11 57.12
CA GLN A 23 25.50 1.02 56.70
C GLN A 23 24.18 0.30 56.33
N LYS A 24 23.98 -0.93 56.82
CA LYS A 24 22.81 -1.77 56.49
C LYS A 24 21.47 -1.07 56.72
N TRP A 25 21.36 -0.26 57.76
CA TRP A 25 20.13 0.50 58.05
C TRP A 25 19.83 1.57 56.99
N LEU A 26 20.85 2.21 56.43
CA LEU A 26 20.67 3.19 55.35
C LEU A 26 20.17 2.49 54.09
N VAL A 27 20.80 1.39 53.70
CA VAL A 27 20.41 0.60 52.52
C VAL A 27 18.98 0.08 52.69
N ILE A 28 18.62 -0.47 53.85
CA ILE A 28 17.27 -0.99 54.15
C ILE A 28 16.21 0.13 54.13
N VAL A 29 16.49 1.30 54.72
CA VAL A 29 15.52 2.40 54.74
C VAL A 29 15.27 2.93 53.33
N VAL A 30 16.33 3.09 52.52
CA VAL A 30 16.21 3.58 51.14
C VAL A 30 15.49 2.57 50.25
N THR A 31 15.79 1.27 50.38
CA THR A 31 15.10 0.21 49.62
C THR A 31 13.62 0.13 49.96
N VAL A 32 13.27 0.18 51.26
CA VAL A 32 11.88 0.12 51.71
C VAL A 32 11.12 1.36 51.26
N LEU A 33 11.71 2.55 51.37
CA LEU A 33 11.10 3.79 50.89
C LEU A 33 10.85 3.75 49.38
N ALA A 34 11.84 3.30 48.60
CA ALA A 34 11.70 3.12 47.16
C ALA A 34 10.62 2.09 46.80
N ALA A 35 10.53 0.98 47.54
CA ALA A 35 9.48 -0.02 47.36
C ALA A 35 8.08 0.56 47.61
N VAL A 36 7.90 1.32 48.70
CA VAL A 36 6.63 2.00 49.02
C VAL A 36 6.24 3.00 47.93
N LEU A 37 7.19 3.83 47.46
CA LEU A 37 6.94 4.77 46.36
C LEU A 37 6.59 4.04 45.05
N SER A 38 7.24 2.92 44.76
CA SER A 38 6.99 2.12 43.55
C SER A 38 5.61 1.48 43.59
N VAL A 39 5.17 0.97 44.75
CA VAL A 39 3.82 0.44 44.95
C VAL A 39 2.78 1.56 44.80
N ALA A 40 3.00 2.71 45.43
CA ALA A 40 2.10 3.86 45.32
C ALA A 40 1.94 4.32 43.86
N TYR A 41 3.06 4.42 43.12
CA TYR A 41 3.06 4.75 41.70
C TYR A 41 2.33 3.70 40.85
N ALA A 42 2.56 2.42 41.09
CA ALA A 42 1.91 1.33 40.37
C ALA A 42 0.38 1.28 40.60
N LEU A 43 -0.10 1.72 41.78
CA LEU A 43 -1.52 1.81 42.09
C LEU A 43 -2.20 3.04 41.47
N MET A 44 -1.45 4.14 41.25
CA MET A 44 -1.97 5.35 40.60
C MET A 44 -2.20 5.19 39.09
N GLN A 45 -1.49 4.27 38.42
CA GLN A 45 -1.65 4.06 36.98
C GLN A 45 -2.99 3.38 36.63
N PRO A 46 -3.74 3.91 35.64
CA PRO A 46 -5.02 3.33 35.24
C PRO A 46 -4.84 1.94 34.64
N ASN A 47 -5.80 1.05 34.89
CA ASN A 47 -5.83 -0.25 34.23
C ASN A 47 -6.24 -0.07 32.77
N MET A 48 -5.49 -0.68 31.87
CA MET A 48 -5.75 -0.68 30.43
C MET A 48 -6.02 -2.10 29.96
N TYR A 49 -7.00 -2.23 29.07
CA TYR A 49 -7.49 -3.49 28.50
C TYR A 49 -7.23 -3.47 27.00
N THR A 50 -6.48 -4.44 26.50
CA THR A 50 -6.21 -4.60 25.07
C THR A 50 -7.08 -5.72 24.51
N ALA A 51 -7.88 -5.40 23.49
CA ALA A 51 -8.59 -6.40 22.70
C ALA A 51 -7.92 -6.51 21.32
N THR A 52 -7.79 -7.72 20.82
CA THR A 52 -7.10 -8.00 19.54
C THR A 52 -8.00 -8.85 18.66
N SER A 53 -8.10 -8.46 17.40
CA SER A 53 -8.69 -9.26 16.33
C SER A 53 -7.60 -9.68 15.34
N THR A 54 -7.70 -10.90 14.82
CA THR A 54 -6.78 -11.46 13.85
C THR A 54 -7.47 -11.55 12.49
N VAL A 55 -6.83 -10.97 11.48
CA VAL A 55 -7.35 -10.94 10.12
C VAL A 55 -6.31 -11.39 9.10
N LEU A 56 -6.76 -12.03 8.03
CA LEU A 56 -5.96 -12.50 6.92
C LEU A 56 -6.24 -11.68 5.66
N PRO A 57 -5.24 -10.96 5.12
CA PRO A 57 -5.28 -10.43 3.77
C PRO A 57 -5.43 -11.54 2.74
N ILE A 58 -6.48 -11.48 1.94
CA ILE A 58 -6.64 -12.32 0.75
C ILE A 58 -6.61 -11.41 -0.46
N SER A 59 -5.61 -11.57 -1.31
CA SER A 59 -5.62 -11.02 -2.65
C SER A 59 -6.15 -12.08 -3.62
N GLY A 60 -7.05 -11.70 -4.53
CA GLY A 60 -7.57 -12.59 -5.57
C GLY A 60 -6.44 -13.31 -6.32
N SER A 61 -6.50 -14.64 -6.26
CA SER A 61 -5.71 -15.64 -7.00
C SER A 61 -4.45 -15.16 -7.74
N SER A 62 -3.31 -15.20 -7.04
CA SER A 62 -1.95 -15.20 -7.63
C SER A 62 -1.62 -16.47 -8.43
N SER A 63 -2.54 -17.44 -8.54
CA SER A 63 -2.29 -18.77 -9.14
C SER A 63 -2.51 -18.85 -10.66
N LEU A 64 -3.43 -18.06 -11.23
CA LEU A 64 -3.68 -18.07 -12.68
C LEU A 64 -2.74 -17.12 -13.42
N LEU A 65 -2.52 -15.91 -12.89
CA LEU A 65 -1.62 -14.93 -13.50
C LEU A 65 -0.14 -15.37 -13.47
N SER A 66 0.29 -16.13 -12.46
CA SER A 66 1.63 -16.73 -12.43
C SER A 66 1.82 -17.82 -13.48
N GLN A 67 0.79 -18.60 -13.80
CA GLN A 67 0.82 -19.58 -14.89
C GLN A 67 0.90 -18.91 -16.27
N TYR A 68 0.16 -17.83 -16.49
CA TYR A 68 0.25 -17.05 -17.74
C TYR A 68 1.53 -16.21 -17.83
N ALA A 69 2.06 -15.71 -16.71
CA ALA A 69 3.35 -15.02 -16.66
C ALA A 69 4.50 -15.96 -17.04
N GLY A 70 4.46 -17.23 -16.61
CA GLY A 70 5.42 -18.25 -17.04
C GLY A 70 5.41 -18.50 -18.55
N LEU A 71 4.22 -18.53 -19.17
CA LEU A 71 4.06 -18.71 -20.62
C LEU A 71 4.43 -17.45 -21.42
N ALA A 72 4.14 -16.25 -20.91
CA ALA A 72 4.52 -14.98 -21.53
C ALA A 72 6.04 -14.73 -21.48
N ALA A 73 6.70 -15.12 -20.38
CA ALA A 73 8.15 -15.10 -20.26
C ALA A 73 8.82 -16.08 -21.24
N MET A 74 8.22 -17.25 -21.48
CA MET A 74 8.67 -18.20 -22.51
C MET A 74 8.56 -17.62 -23.94
N ALA A 75 7.61 -16.71 -24.18
CA ALA A 75 7.44 -16.00 -25.44
C ALA A 75 8.29 -14.72 -25.56
N GLY A 76 9.15 -14.43 -24.58
CA GLY A 76 10.04 -13.26 -24.59
C GLY A 76 9.35 -11.91 -24.34
N VAL A 77 8.11 -11.93 -23.84
CA VAL A 77 7.33 -10.73 -23.53
C VAL A 77 7.40 -10.47 -22.03
N SER A 78 8.25 -9.54 -21.62
CA SER A 78 8.33 -9.08 -20.23
C SER A 78 7.12 -8.19 -19.93
N LEU A 79 6.17 -8.67 -19.13
CA LEU A 79 5.13 -7.79 -18.60
C LEU A 79 5.74 -6.88 -17.51
N PRO A 80 5.65 -5.54 -17.62
CA PRO A 80 6.04 -4.64 -16.55
C PRO A 80 4.96 -4.68 -15.45
N GLY A 81 5.29 -5.21 -14.27
CA GLY A 81 4.33 -5.22 -13.14
C GLY A 81 4.56 -6.18 -11.98
N SER A 82 5.73 -6.80 -11.79
CA SER A 82 5.94 -7.74 -10.67
C SER A 82 6.06 -7.10 -9.28
N ASP A 83 5.91 -5.78 -9.16
CA ASP A 83 5.94 -5.08 -7.86
C ASP A 83 4.52 -4.92 -7.32
N SER A 84 3.82 -6.05 -7.15
CA SER A 84 2.57 -6.08 -6.39
C SER A 84 2.93 -5.86 -4.92
N SER A 85 2.90 -4.61 -4.46
CA SER A 85 2.97 -4.25 -3.05
C SER A 85 2.15 -5.26 -2.22
N ASN A 86 2.80 -5.98 -1.30
CA ASN A 86 2.17 -7.03 -0.49
C ASN A 86 0.81 -6.55 0.05
N PRO A 87 -0.28 -7.33 -0.13
CA PRO A 87 -1.63 -6.90 0.28
C PRO A 87 -1.67 -6.54 1.78
N SER A 88 -0.88 -7.22 2.61
CA SER A 88 -0.72 -6.90 4.04
C SER A 88 -0.17 -5.49 4.28
N VAL A 89 0.76 -5.01 3.45
CA VAL A 89 1.33 -3.65 3.56
C VAL A 89 0.29 -2.61 3.13
N LYS A 90 -0.45 -2.88 2.04
CA LYS A 90 -1.56 -2.03 1.60
C LYS A 90 -2.63 -1.90 2.69
N ILE A 91 -3.09 -3.01 3.25
CA ILE A 91 -4.12 -3.01 4.29
C ILE A 91 -3.61 -2.36 5.58
N GLN A 92 -2.37 -2.62 5.99
CA GLN A 92 -1.76 -1.96 7.14
C GLN A 92 -1.72 -0.43 6.98
N ALA A 93 -1.41 0.06 5.77
CA ALA A 93 -1.43 1.50 5.48
C ALA A 93 -2.85 2.08 5.56
N ILE A 94 -3.87 1.35 5.09
CA ILE A 94 -5.28 1.77 5.19
C ILE A 94 -5.74 1.81 6.65
N LEU A 95 -5.43 0.77 7.44
CA LEU A 95 -5.78 0.70 8.86
C LEU A 95 -5.11 1.80 9.69
N ASN A 96 -3.87 2.17 9.37
CA ASN A 96 -3.17 3.28 10.03
C ASN A 96 -3.55 4.66 9.46
N SER A 97 -4.41 4.72 8.44
CA SER A 97 -4.77 5.97 7.80
C SER A 97 -5.57 6.88 8.73
N ARG A 98 -5.40 8.19 8.52
CA ARG A 98 -6.20 9.21 9.23
C ARG A 98 -7.68 9.07 8.92
N GLU A 99 -8.04 8.71 7.69
CA GLU A 99 -9.43 8.61 7.26
C GLU A 99 -10.19 7.52 8.03
N LEU A 100 -9.61 6.33 8.15
CA LEU A 100 -10.21 5.24 8.91
C LEU A 100 -10.32 5.59 10.40
N ALA A 101 -9.27 6.20 10.98
CA ALA A 101 -9.32 6.68 12.36
C ALA A 101 -10.47 7.67 12.59
N VAL A 102 -10.70 8.62 11.67
CA VAL A 102 -11.82 9.57 11.77
C VAL A 102 -13.17 8.85 11.67
N LYS A 103 -13.33 7.90 10.75
CA LYS A 103 -14.56 7.11 10.62
C LYS A 103 -14.86 6.33 11.90
N VAL A 104 -13.87 5.62 12.47
CA VAL A 104 -14.01 4.88 13.74
C VAL A 104 -14.38 5.80 14.91
N ILE A 105 -13.72 6.96 15.01
CA ILE A 105 -13.97 7.93 16.09
C ILE A 105 -15.38 8.48 16.02
N ASN A 106 -15.89 8.78 14.83
CA ASN A 106 -17.24 9.29 14.63
C ASN A 106 -18.29 8.20 14.88
N GLU A 107 -18.07 6.99 14.37
CA GLU A 107 -19.02 5.87 14.51
C GLU A 107 -19.25 5.46 15.97
N LEU A 108 -18.20 5.48 16.79
CA LEU A 108 -18.25 5.08 18.20
C LEU A 108 -18.36 6.26 19.18
N ASP A 109 -18.48 7.48 18.66
CA ASP A 109 -18.43 8.74 19.40
C ASP A 109 -17.32 8.75 20.47
N LEU A 110 -16.08 8.58 20.01
CA LEU A 110 -14.92 8.39 20.89
C LEU A 110 -14.36 9.71 21.44
N VAL A 111 -14.71 10.86 20.86
CA VAL A 111 -14.20 12.17 21.29
C VAL A 111 -14.43 12.42 22.79
N PRO A 112 -15.66 12.31 23.34
CA PRO A 112 -15.89 12.52 24.77
C PRO A 112 -15.32 11.39 25.65
N LYS A 113 -15.08 10.19 25.08
CA LYS A 113 -14.58 9.02 25.81
C LYS A 113 -13.05 9.02 25.93
N LEU A 114 -12.36 9.61 24.95
CA LEU A 114 -10.90 9.73 24.92
C LEU A 114 -10.42 11.03 25.55
N ILE A 115 -11.20 12.11 25.47
CA ILE A 115 -10.86 13.43 25.99
C ILE A 115 -11.86 13.79 27.09
N LYS A 116 -11.40 13.89 28.34
CA LYS A 116 -12.27 14.25 29.49
C LYS A 116 -12.94 15.63 29.35
N GLU A 117 -12.32 16.56 28.61
CA GLU A 117 -12.76 17.96 28.46
C GLU A 117 -12.45 18.49 27.04
N PRO A 118 -13.20 18.07 26.01
CA PRO A 118 -12.94 18.44 24.62
C PRO A 118 -13.13 19.94 24.34
N GLU A 119 -13.97 20.61 25.13
CA GLU A 119 -14.32 22.04 24.98
C GLU A 119 -13.22 23.01 25.45
N LYS A 120 -12.23 22.55 26.20
CA LYS A 120 -11.12 23.40 26.69
C LYS A 120 -9.97 23.53 25.69
N LEU A 121 -10.02 22.83 24.55
CA LEU A 121 -9.02 22.92 23.50
C LEU A 121 -9.27 24.18 22.66
N LYS A 122 -8.53 25.26 22.95
CA LYS A 122 -8.71 26.57 22.28
C LYS A 122 -8.12 26.63 20.87
N ASP A 123 -7.07 25.86 20.59
CA ASP A 123 -6.25 26.04 19.37
C ASP A 123 -6.29 24.85 18.39
N VAL A 124 -6.89 23.72 18.76
CA VAL A 124 -6.88 22.49 17.95
C VAL A 124 -8.27 21.88 17.88
N SER A 125 -8.68 21.45 16.68
CA SER A 125 -9.93 20.70 16.49
C SER A 125 -9.94 19.48 17.43
N PRO A 126 -10.99 19.29 18.26
CA PRO A 126 -11.10 18.15 19.18
C PRO A 126 -10.96 16.80 18.46
N LEU A 127 -11.44 16.72 17.22
CA LEU A 127 -11.33 15.54 16.37
C LEU A 127 -9.88 15.28 15.94
N ALA A 128 -9.10 16.30 15.61
CA ALA A 128 -7.69 16.13 15.25
C ALA A 128 -6.86 15.62 16.45
N THR A 129 -7.12 16.14 17.65
CA THR A 129 -6.49 15.64 18.88
C THR A 129 -6.91 14.21 19.18
N ALA A 130 -8.19 13.88 19.02
CA ALA A 130 -8.70 12.52 19.20
C ALA A 130 -8.05 11.52 18.23
N VAL A 131 -7.88 11.89 16.95
CA VAL A 131 -7.16 11.09 15.95
C VAL A 131 -5.70 10.85 16.38
N GLY A 132 -5.01 11.91 16.84
CA GLY A 132 -3.64 11.79 17.30
C GLY A 132 -3.48 10.84 18.49
N ILE A 133 -4.39 10.91 19.46
CA ILE A 133 -4.44 9.98 20.61
C ILE A 133 -4.77 8.57 20.13
N PHE A 134 -5.73 8.44 19.22
CA PHE A 134 -6.17 7.17 18.67
C PHE A 134 -5.01 6.42 18.01
N GLN A 135 -4.32 7.07 17.07
CA GLN A 135 -3.23 6.46 16.30
C GLN A 135 -1.97 6.18 17.15
N LYS A 136 -1.71 6.96 18.20
CA LYS A 136 -0.50 6.79 19.04
C LYS A 136 -0.69 5.82 20.20
N SER A 137 -1.89 5.77 20.78
CA SER A 137 -2.07 5.19 22.12
C SER A 137 -3.23 4.20 22.22
N VAL A 138 -4.21 4.27 21.32
CA VAL A 138 -5.41 3.42 21.37
C VAL A 138 -5.32 2.29 20.37
N PHE A 139 -4.92 2.56 19.13
CA PHE A 139 -5.00 1.61 18.03
C PHE A 139 -3.62 1.20 17.55
N SER A 140 -3.42 -0.09 17.30
CA SER A 140 -2.17 -0.60 16.72
C SER A 140 -2.43 -1.78 15.79
N VAL A 141 -1.60 -1.87 14.76
CA VAL A 141 -1.66 -2.94 13.76
C VAL A 141 -0.28 -3.56 13.64
N SER A 142 -0.17 -4.86 13.90
CA SER A 142 1.04 -5.62 13.64
C SER A 142 0.79 -6.68 12.57
N VAL A 143 1.81 -6.91 11.75
CA VAL A 143 1.79 -7.93 10.70
C VAL A 143 2.84 -8.96 11.05
N ASP A 144 2.45 -10.22 11.13
CA ASP A 144 3.39 -11.32 11.27
C ASP A 144 3.92 -11.71 9.89
N SER A 145 5.21 -11.47 9.64
CA SER A 145 5.84 -11.72 8.34
C SER A 145 5.92 -13.21 7.96
N LYS A 146 5.76 -14.12 8.92
CA LYS A 146 5.81 -15.58 8.67
C LYS A 146 4.44 -16.14 8.34
N THR A 147 3.41 -15.66 9.03
CA THR A 147 2.04 -16.17 8.88
C THR A 147 1.17 -15.29 7.98
N SER A 148 1.65 -14.10 7.61
CA SER A 148 0.89 -13.05 6.91
C SER A 148 -0.37 -12.60 7.65
N LEU A 149 -0.54 -13.01 8.90
CA LEU A 149 -1.65 -12.62 9.76
C LEU A 149 -1.45 -11.20 10.26
N MET A 150 -2.51 -10.42 10.23
CA MET A 150 -2.53 -9.09 10.82
C MET A 150 -3.29 -9.12 12.13
N LYS A 151 -2.69 -8.54 13.17
CA LYS A 151 -3.31 -8.36 14.48
C LYS A 151 -3.69 -6.91 14.64
N VAL A 152 -5.00 -6.67 14.67
CA VAL A 152 -5.58 -5.35 14.90
C VAL A 152 -5.94 -5.26 16.37
N SER A 153 -5.28 -4.36 17.10
CA SER A 153 -5.47 -4.24 18.55
C SER A 153 -5.94 -2.84 18.95
N ALA A 154 -6.82 -2.80 19.93
CA ALA A 154 -7.28 -1.57 20.54
C ALA A 154 -7.14 -1.62 22.06
N LYS A 155 -6.64 -0.52 22.65
CA LYS A 155 -6.29 -0.40 24.07
C LYS A 155 -7.02 0.78 24.70
N THR A 156 -7.90 0.48 25.66
CA THR A 156 -8.66 1.51 26.39
C THR A 156 -8.88 1.12 27.85
N LYS A 157 -9.53 1.99 28.62
CA LYS A 157 -9.88 1.72 30.04
C LYS A 157 -11.03 0.73 30.22
N SER A 158 -11.79 0.45 29.16
CA SER A 158 -12.94 -0.45 29.19
C SER A 158 -12.69 -1.63 28.27
N ALA A 159 -12.80 -2.85 28.80
CA ALA A 159 -12.65 -4.08 28.01
C ALA A 159 -13.63 -4.15 26.82
N ALA A 160 -14.88 -3.74 27.05
CA ALA A 160 -15.91 -3.73 26.01
C ALA A 160 -15.60 -2.72 24.90
N LEU A 161 -15.14 -1.53 25.27
CA LEU A 161 -14.83 -0.47 24.31
C LEU A 161 -13.60 -0.84 23.46
N SER A 162 -12.59 -1.48 24.04
CA SER A 162 -11.46 -2.00 23.29
C SER A 162 -11.89 -3.01 22.22
N ALA A 163 -12.77 -3.96 22.57
CA ALA A 163 -13.29 -4.93 21.60
C ALA A 163 -14.10 -4.25 20.50
N GLN A 164 -14.96 -3.30 20.85
CA GLN A 164 -15.76 -2.53 19.90
C GLN A 164 -14.87 -1.77 18.90
N ILE A 165 -13.83 -1.04 19.37
CA ILE A 165 -12.93 -0.31 18.47
C ILE A 165 -12.26 -1.23 17.45
N ALA A 166 -11.72 -2.37 17.91
CA ALA A 166 -11.01 -3.29 17.04
C ALA A 166 -11.95 -3.89 15.97
N ASN A 167 -13.15 -4.32 16.37
CA ASN A 167 -14.14 -4.87 15.45
C ASN A 167 -14.67 -3.81 14.47
N THR A 168 -15.07 -2.64 14.96
CA THR A 168 -15.57 -1.55 14.10
C THR A 168 -14.51 -1.06 13.10
N ALA A 169 -13.23 -1.05 13.47
CA ALA A 169 -12.16 -0.71 12.54
C ALA A 169 -12.06 -1.73 11.38
N ILE A 170 -12.29 -3.02 11.66
CA ILE A 170 -12.29 -4.08 10.64
C ILE A 170 -13.53 -3.99 9.76
N ASP A 171 -14.71 -3.76 10.34
CA ASP A 171 -15.95 -3.60 9.58
C ASP A 171 -15.86 -2.43 8.61
N LEU A 172 -15.37 -1.28 9.08
CA LEU A 172 -15.16 -0.09 8.25
C LEU A 172 -14.08 -0.33 7.18
N LEU A 173 -13.04 -1.10 7.48
CA LEU A 173 -12.05 -1.51 6.49
C LEU A 173 -12.68 -2.38 5.40
N GLN A 174 -13.46 -3.41 5.76
CA GLN A 174 -14.11 -4.29 4.80
C GLN A 174 -15.10 -3.51 3.92
N GLN A 175 -15.84 -2.56 4.49
CA GLN A 175 -16.72 -1.67 3.75
C GLN A 175 -15.94 -0.77 2.78
N ASP A 176 -14.84 -0.17 3.22
CA ASP A 176 -13.98 0.68 2.39
C ASP A 176 -13.39 -0.10 1.21
N LEU A 177 -12.82 -1.29 1.48
CA LEU A 177 -12.30 -2.18 0.44
C LEU A 177 -13.38 -2.60 -0.57
N SER A 178 -14.58 -2.95 -0.10
CA SER A 178 -15.70 -3.32 -0.97
C SER A 178 -16.16 -2.15 -1.86
N SER A 179 -16.18 -0.93 -1.33
CA SER A 179 -16.57 0.27 -2.08
C SER A 179 -15.54 0.70 -3.14
N ARG A 180 -14.25 0.50 -2.87
CA ARG A 180 -13.15 0.84 -3.79
C ARG A 180 -13.13 -0.07 -5.02
N VAL A 181 -13.42 -1.35 -4.84
CA VAL A 181 -13.60 -2.31 -5.94
C VAL A 181 -14.70 -1.83 -6.90
N LEU A 182 -15.80 -1.29 -6.36
CA LEU A 182 -16.94 -0.83 -7.17
C LEU A 182 -16.68 0.49 -7.93
N THR A 183 -15.78 1.35 -7.45
CA THR A 183 -15.65 2.73 -7.96
C THR A 183 -14.50 2.95 -8.93
N ALA A 184 -13.34 2.30 -8.74
CA ALA A 184 -12.18 2.52 -9.61
C ALA A 184 -12.28 1.67 -10.89
N SER A 185 -12.44 0.35 -10.75
CA SER A 185 -12.60 -0.57 -11.88
C SER A 185 -13.94 -0.40 -12.57
N GLY A 186 -15.02 -0.23 -11.81
CA GLY A 186 -16.38 -0.12 -12.35
C GLY A 186 -16.53 1.03 -13.35
N LYS A 187 -15.95 2.20 -13.08
CA LYS A 187 -15.98 3.33 -14.02
C LYS A 187 -15.23 3.02 -15.31
N ASN A 188 -14.04 2.43 -15.22
CA ASN A 188 -13.23 2.09 -16.39
C ASN A 188 -13.89 0.98 -17.24
N ILE A 189 -14.50 -0.01 -16.58
CA ILE A 189 -15.27 -1.08 -17.23
C ILE A 189 -16.46 -0.47 -17.98
N VAL A 190 -17.26 0.37 -17.34
CA VAL A 190 -18.46 0.99 -17.97
C VAL A 190 -18.06 1.84 -19.18
N VAL A 191 -16.99 2.64 -19.08
CA VAL A 191 -16.50 3.45 -20.21
C VAL A 191 -16.04 2.55 -21.36
N LEU A 192 -15.33 1.47 -21.08
CA LEU A 192 -14.84 0.57 -22.10
C LEU A 192 -15.97 -0.29 -22.71
N GLU A 193 -16.95 -0.70 -21.92
CA GLU A 193 -18.19 -1.34 -22.39
C GLU A 193 -18.93 -0.45 -23.38
N GLN A 194 -19.04 0.85 -23.08
CA GLN A 194 -19.66 1.80 -23.98
C GLN A 194 -18.88 1.93 -25.30
N GLN A 195 -17.55 2.01 -25.24
CA GLN A 195 -16.70 2.03 -26.44
C GLN A 195 -16.82 0.76 -27.28
N VAL A 196 -16.89 -0.41 -26.65
CA VAL A 196 -17.12 -1.70 -27.33
C VAL A 196 -18.48 -1.69 -28.04
N ALA A 197 -19.54 -1.23 -27.37
CA ALA A 197 -20.89 -1.17 -27.94
C ALA A 197 -20.97 -0.18 -29.12
N ASP A 198 -20.32 0.97 -29.02
CA ASP A 198 -20.26 1.96 -30.10
C ASP A 198 -19.47 1.44 -31.31
N GLN A 199 -18.38 0.72 -31.05
CA GLN A 199 -17.59 0.10 -32.11
C GLN A 199 -18.33 -1.07 -32.78
N GLU A 200 -19.08 -1.85 -32.01
CA GLU A 200 -19.94 -2.92 -32.54
C GLU A 200 -20.99 -2.35 -33.53
N LYS A 201 -21.62 -1.22 -33.18
CA LYS A 201 -22.56 -0.54 -34.08
C LYS A 201 -21.90 -0.12 -35.39
N LYS A 202 -20.69 0.44 -35.34
CA LYS A 202 -19.92 0.81 -36.54
C LYS A 202 -19.62 -0.41 -37.41
N VAL A 203 -19.23 -1.53 -36.82
CA VAL A 203 -18.99 -2.79 -37.55
C VAL A 203 -20.27 -3.24 -38.27
N ARG A 204 -21.42 -3.26 -37.58
CA ARG A 204 -22.71 -3.63 -38.18
C ARG A 204 -23.12 -2.66 -39.30
N GLU A 205 -22.91 -1.36 -39.12
CA GLU A 205 -23.20 -0.35 -40.13
C GLU A 205 -22.36 -0.54 -41.39
N LEU A 206 -21.05 -0.79 -41.23
CA LEU A 206 -20.14 -1.05 -42.35
C LEU A 206 -20.48 -2.37 -43.06
N GLN A 207 -20.86 -3.41 -42.32
CA GLN A 207 -21.37 -4.66 -42.92
C GLN A 207 -22.62 -4.42 -43.76
N SER A 208 -23.62 -3.70 -43.23
CA SER A 208 -24.84 -3.35 -43.97
C SER A 208 -24.54 -2.52 -45.22
N LYS A 209 -23.68 -1.50 -45.10
CA LYS A 209 -23.25 -0.67 -46.24
C LYS A 209 -22.57 -1.51 -47.31
N MET A 210 -21.71 -2.44 -46.91
CA MET A 210 -21.01 -3.36 -47.81
C MET A 210 -21.98 -4.31 -48.53
N GLU A 211 -22.96 -4.87 -47.82
CA GLU A 211 -24.01 -5.73 -48.39
C GLU A 211 -24.89 -4.97 -49.38
N ASP A 212 -25.36 -3.77 -49.02
CA ASP A 212 -26.16 -2.92 -49.89
C ASP A 212 -25.40 -2.51 -51.16
N TYR A 213 -24.10 -2.22 -51.02
CA TYR A 213 -23.23 -1.90 -52.14
C TYR A 213 -23.06 -3.10 -53.09
N GLN A 214 -22.86 -4.32 -52.55
CA GLN A 214 -22.82 -5.55 -53.36
C GLN A 214 -24.14 -5.78 -54.11
N ARG A 215 -25.28 -5.65 -53.41
CA ARG A 215 -26.61 -5.87 -54.00
C ARG A 215 -26.92 -4.86 -55.11
N LYS A 216 -26.64 -3.57 -54.88
CA LYS A 216 -26.94 -2.49 -55.82
C LYS A 216 -26.08 -2.58 -57.09
N ASN A 217 -24.80 -2.92 -56.94
CA ASN A 217 -23.86 -2.96 -58.06
C ASN A 217 -23.73 -4.36 -58.69
N LYS A 218 -24.49 -5.36 -58.22
CA LYS A 218 -24.47 -6.75 -58.71
C LYS A 218 -23.04 -7.29 -58.87
N LEU A 219 -22.19 -6.98 -57.90
CA LEU A 219 -20.78 -7.35 -57.89
C LEU A 219 -20.65 -8.86 -57.64
N VAL A 220 -20.78 -9.67 -58.69
CA VAL A 220 -20.36 -11.08 -58.69
C VAL A 220 -18.89 -11.08 -59.09
N ALA A 221 -18.01 -11.59 -58.22
CA ALA A 221 -16.55 -11.52 -58.34
C ALA A 221 -16.05 -11.72 -59.79
N PRO A 222 -15.40 -10.72 -60.43
CA PRO A 222 -14.86 -10.90 -61.77
C PRO A 222 -13.62 -11.80 -61.72
N ALA A 223 -13.63 -12.87 -62.49
CA ALA A 223 -12.51 -13.80 -62.59
C ALA A 223 -11.36 -13.19 -63.41
N THR A 224 -10.17 -13.27 -62.81
CA THR A 224 -8.82 -13.29 -63.41
C THR A 224 -8.11 -11.99 -63.82
N GLN A 225 -8.68 -11.02 -64.55
CA GLN A 225 -7.84 -9.91 -65.08
C GLN A 225 -7.67 -8.71 -64.12
N SER A 226 -8.61 -8.50 -63.20
CA SER A 226 -8.53 -7.43 -62.18
C SER A 226 -7.87 -7.89 -60.86
N GLN A 227 -7.54 -9.19 -60.71
CA GLN A 227 -7.04 -9.72 -59.44
C GLN A 227 -5.66 -9.20 -59.06
N GLN A 228 -4.69 -9.11 -59.98
CA GLN A 228 -3.35 -8.60 -59.62
C GLN A 228 -3.35 -7.15 -59.15
N GLY A 229 -4.15 -6.29 -59.80
CA GLY A 229 -4.31 -4.90 -59.36
C GLY A 229 -5.09 -4.80 -58.03
N LEU A 230 -6.13 -5.62 -57.87
CA LEU A 230 -6.89 -5.72 -56.62
C LEU A 230 -6.08 -6.29 -55.46
N ASP A 231 -5.17 -7.23 -55.71
CA ASP A 231 -4.31 -7.85 -54.69
C ASP A 231 -3.23 -6.86 -54.23
N LEU A 232 -2.63 -6.11 -55.16
CA LEU A 232 -1.75 -4.99 -54.82
C LEU A 232 -2.49 -3.94 -54.01
N TYR A 233 -3.69 -3.54 -54.43
CA TYR A 233 -4.54 -2.59 -53.70
C TYR A 233 -4.90 -3.09 -52.31
N ARG A 234 -5.34 -4.35 -52.18
CA ARG A 234 -5.61 -5.02 -50.90
C ARG A 234 -4.37 -5.06 -50.01
N SER A 235 -3.17 -5.30 -50.55
CA SER A 235 -1.94 -5.30 -49.77
C SER A 235 -1.58 -3.89 -49.25
N LEU A 236 -1.77 -2.85 -50.06
CA LEU A 236 -1.54 -1.45 -49.65
C LEU A 236 -2.53 -1.03 -48.57
N ILE A 237 -3.79 -1.41 -48.73
CA ILE A 237 -4.84 -1.26 -47.74
C ILE A 237 -4.47 -1.98 -46.42
N GLN A 238 -4.01 -3.22 -46.48
CA GLN A 238 -3.57 -3.98 -45.30
C GLN A 238 -2.40 -3.34 -44.57
N GLN A 239 -1.41 -2.83 -45.33
CA GLN A 239 -0.29 -2.09 -44.75
C GLN A 239 -0.75 -0.79 -44.09
N LYS A 240 -1.69 -0.06 -44.73
CA LYS A 240 -2.32 1.13 -44.15
C LYS A 240 -3.01 0.80 -42.82
N ILE A 241 -3.85 -0.24 -42.78
CA ILE A 241 -4.56 -0.66 -41.57
C ILE A 241 -3.58 -1.02 -40.45
N THR A 242 -2.51 -1.75 -40.77
CA THR A 242 -1.48 -2.14 -39.80
C THR A 242 -0.80 -0.92 -39.19
N LEU A 243 -0.43 0.06 -40.03
CA LEU A 243 0.16 1.33 -39.59
C LEU A 243 -0.82 2.18 -38.79
N GLU A 244 -2.10 2.25 -39.17
CA GLU A 244 -3.13 2.97 -38.42
C GLU A 244 -3.33 2.37 -37.02
N ILE A 245 -3.41 1.05 -36.91
CA ILE A 245 -3.48 0.35 -35.61
C ILE A 245 -2.23 0.66 -34.78
N GLN A 246 -1.05 0.62 -35.40
CA GLN A 246 0.20 0.90 -34.71
C GLN A 246 0.26 2.34 -34.20
N ILE A 247 -0.16 3.32 -35.00
CA ILE A 247 -0.28 4.74 -34.60
C ILE A 247 -1.29 4.89 -33.47
N SER A 248 -2.49 4.29 -33.57
CA SER A 248 -3.51 4.32 -32.52
C SER A 248 -2.98 3.74 -31.20
N SER A 249 -2.25 2.62 -31.27
CA SER A 249 -1.62 2.03 -30.09
C SER A 249 -0.52 2.91 -29.48
N LEU A 250 0.29 3.58 -30.32
CA LEU A 250 1.38 4.46 -29.90
C LEU A 250 0.86 5.77 -29.30
N GLN A 251 -0.23 6.32 -29.84
CA GLN A 251 -0.90 7.52 -29.31
C GLN A 251 -1.59 7.26 -27.97
N ASN A 252 -2.11 6.05 -27.76
CA ASN A 252 -2.67 5.65 -26.47
C ASN A 252 -1.58 5.46 -25.40
N ALA A 253 -0.33 5.18 -25.80
CA ALA A 253 0.78 4.92 -24.88
C ALA A 253 1.76 6.10 -24.70
N LEU A 254 1.88 7.01 -25.67
CA LEU A 254 2.86 8.11 -25.69
C LEU A 254 2.25 9.41 -26.25
N SER A 255 2.74 10.56 -25.79
CA SER A 255 2.35 11.89 -26.29
C SER A 255 2.55 12.03 -27.81
N ALA A 256 1.68 12.82 -28.47
CA ALA A 256 1.61 12.98 -29.92
C ALA A 256 2.93 13.41 -30.62
N ASP A 257 3.85 14.06 -29.89
CA ASP A 257 5.16 14.52 -30.38
C ASP A 257 6.28 13.45 -30.35
N ASN A 258 5.96 12.19 -30.06
CA ASN A 258 6.99 11.16 -30.03
C ASN A 258 7.55 10.88 -31.45
N PRO A 259 8.89 10.85 -31.64
CA PRO A 259 9.51 10.57 -32.94
C PRO A 259 9.02 9.29 -33.63
N LYS A 260 8.60 8.29 -32.84
CA LYS A 260 8.03 7.03 -33.37
C LYS A 260 6.63 7.23 -33.98
N VAL A 261 5.82 8.11 -33.41
CA VAL A 261 4.49 8.47 -33.94
C VAL A 261 4.66 9.26 -35.24
N THR A 262 5.57 10.23 -35.27
CA THR A 262 5.86 11.04 -36.46
C THR A 262 6.41 10.19 -37.60
N ALA A 263 7.31 9.25 -37.31
CA ALA A 263 7.84 8.31 -38.30
C ALA A 263 6.74 7.39 -38.89
N ALA A 264 5.86 6.85 -38.04
CA ALA A 264 4.74 6.03 -38.49
C ALA A 264 3.71 6.84 -39.30
N GLN A 265 3.42 8.07 -38.91
CA GLN A 265 2.56 8.99 -39.68
C GLN A 265 3.15 9.32 -41.06
N ALA A 266 4.47 9.52 -41.16
CA ALA A 266 5.14 9.73 -42.44
C ALA A 266 5.03 8.50 -43.36
N GLN A 267 5.15 7.29 -42.80
CA GLN A 267 4.94 6.05 -43.55
C GLN A 267 3.49 5.89 -44.01
N LEU A 268 2.52 6.21 -43.16
CA LEU A 268 1.09 6.21 -43.52
C LEU A 268 0.82 7.19 -44.66
N ALA A 269 1.37 8.41 -44.60
CA ALA A 269 1.22 9.41 -45.66
C ALA A 269 1.83 8.95 -46.99
N ALA A 270 2.95 8.21 -46.96
CA ALA A 270 3.56 7.64 -48.16
C ALA A 270 2.68 6.55 -48.79
N ILE A 271 2.12 5.65 -47.98
CA ILE A 271 1.18 4.61 -48.44
C ILE A 271 -0.11 5.25 -48.96
N GLN A 272 -0.63 6.28 -48.28
CA GLN A 272 -1.81 7.01 -48.72
C GLN A 272 -1.61 7.59 -50.13
N LYS A 273 -0.45 8.20 -50.40
CA LYS A 273 -0.11 8.67 -51.76
C LYS A 273 -0.01 7.54 -52.78
N GLN A 274 0.42 6.34 -52.39
CA GLN A 274 0.44 5.18 -53.29
C GLN A 274 -0.99 4.72 -53.62
N ILE A 275 -1.87 4.67 -52.61
CA ILE A 275 -3.30 4.36 -52.77
C ILE A 275 -3.96 5.39 -53.70
N ASP A 276 -3.78 6.70 -53.45
CA ASP A 276 -4.39 7.77 -54.26
C ASP A 276 -3.94 7.68 -55.74
N ASN A 277 -2.65 7.39 -55.98
CA ASN A 277 -2.15 7.17 -57.33
C ASN A 277 -2.73 5.91 -57.98
N PHE A 278 -2.94 4.86 -57.21
CA PHE A 278 -3.54 3.61 -57.67
C PHE A 278 -5.02 3.81 -58.06
N GLU A 279 -5.78 4.57 -57.25
CA GLU A 279 -7.16 4.95 -57.53
C GLU A 279 -7.25 5.85 -58.76
N ARG A 280 -6.34 6.83 -58.91
CA ARG A 280 -6.30 7.73 -60.07
C ARG A 280 -5.92 7.05 -61.38
N THR A 281 -5.09 6.00 -61.32
CA THR A 281 -4.63 5.23 -62.50
C THR A 281 -5.53 4.03 -62.82
N GLY A 282 -6.58 3.81 -62.02
CA GLY A 282 -7.49 2.69 -62.20
C GLY A 282 -6.86 1.33 -61.95
N GLY A 283 -5.84 1.25 -61.09
CA GLY A 283 -5.18 0.01 -60.69
C GLY A 283 -4.38 -0.68 -61.79
N GLY A 284 -3.79 0.11 -62.69
CA GLY A 284 -2.95 -0.39 -63.79
C GLY A 284 -3.72 -0.86 -65.03
N VAL A 285 -5.03 -0.61 -65.10
CA VAL A 285 -5.90 -1.11 -66.18
C VAL A 285 -6.08 -0.08 -67.32
N GLY A 286 -5.50 1.12 -67.21
CA GLY A 286 -5.53 2.15 -68.26
C GLY A 286 -6.87 2.91 -68.35
N PRO A 287 -6.95 3.98 -69.19
CA PRO A 287 -8.04 4.98 -69.12
C PRO A 287 -9.42 4.53 -69.64
N SER A 288 -9.59 3.30 -70.13
CA SER A 288 -10.89 2.83 -70.65
C SER A 288 -11.73 2.24 -69.51
N MET A 289 -12.44 3.10 -68.80
CA MET A 289 -13.01 2.79 -67.49
C MET A 289 -14.54 2.92 -67.51
N ASN A 290 -15.24 1.81 -67.77
CA ASN A 290 -16.68 1.68 -67.48
C ASN A 290 -16.91 1.66 -65.96
N GLU A 291 -18.16 1.75 -65.49
CA GLU A 291 -18.54 1.93 -64.07
C GLU A 291 -18.06 0.80 -63.12
N THR A 292 -17.67 -0.36 -63.63
CA THR A 292 -17.34 -1.59 -62.88
C THR A 292 -16.05 -1.56 -62.03
N PRO A 293 -14.90 -1.00 -62.47
CA PRO A 293 -13.68 -0.95 -61.66
C PRO A 293 -13.73 0.08 -60.53
N LYS A 294 -14.47 1.19 -60.69
CA LYS A 294 -14.71 2.14 -59.59
C LYS A 294 -15.53 1.52 -58.46
N ALA A 295 -16.56 0.74 -58.82
CA ALA A 295 -17.35 0.00 -57.84
C ALA A 295 -16.51 -1.04 -57.08
N LEU A 296 -15.54 -1.68 -57.74
CA LEU A 296 -14.62 -2.61 -57.08
C LEU A 296 -13.67 -1.92 -56.08
N MET A 297 -13.17 -0.73 -56.41
CA MET A 297 -12.32 0.05 -55.50
C MET A 297 -13.08 0.54 -54.27
N GLU A 298 -14.27 1.10 -54.45
CA GLU A 298 -15.10 1.57 -53.34
C GLU A 298 -15.54 0.42 -52.44
N TYR A 299 -15.84 -0.75 -53.03
CA TYR A 299 -16.06 -1.98 -52.28
C TYR A 299 -14.82 -2.44 -51.49
N ALA A 300 -13.62 -2.35 -52.06
CA ALA A 300 -12.38 -2.68 -51.37
C ALA A 300 -12.06 -1.69 -50.24
N ASN A 301 -12.40 -0.40 -50.38
CA ASN A 301 -12.32 0.59 -49.30
C ASN A 301 -13.31 0.29 -48.17
N LEU A 302 -14.57 -0.04 -48.49
CA LEU A 302 -15.55 -0.51 -47.49
C LEU A 302 -15.07 -1.77 -46.76
N GLN A 303 -14.46 -2.71 -47.50
CA GLN A 303 -13.88 -3.92 -46.91
C GLN A 303 -12.72 -3.59 -45.96
N ALA A 304 -11.86 -2.64 -46.33
CA ALA A 304 -10.77 -2.14 -45.49
C ALA A 304 -11.27 -1.54 -44.17
N GLU A 305 -12.27 -0.66 -44.29
CA GLU A 305 -12.84 0.06 -43.16
C GLU A 305 -13.54 -0.90 -42.20
N LEU A 306 -14.24 -1.91 -42.73
CA LEU A 306 -14.81 -2.99 -41.95
C LEU A 306 -13.73 -3.82 -41.23
N GLU A 307 -12.63 -4.16 -41.91
CA GLU A 307 -11.56 -4.93 -41.30
C GLU A 307 -10.85 -4.16 -40.18
N LEU A 308 -10.62 -2.86 -40.38
CA LEU A 308 -10.09 -1.98 -39.35
C LEU A 308 -11.07 -1.91 -38.16
N ALA A 309 -12.35 -1.69 -38.42
CA ALA A 309 -13.35 -1.57 -37.37
C ALA A 309 -13.48 -2.86 -36.54
N THR A 310 -13.42 -4.02 -37.19
CA THR A 310 -13.47 -5.35 -36.54
C THR A 310 -12.21 -5.65 -35.73
N LYS A 311 -11.01 -5.28 -36.21
CA LYS A 311 -9.77 -5.41 -35.43
C LYS A 311 -9.78 -4.53 -34.19
N ILE A 312 -10.25 -3.28 -34.30
CA ILE A 312 -10.41 -2.39 -33.14
C ILE A 312 -11.43 -2.97 -32.14
N TYR A 313 -12.57 -3.46 -32.64
CA TYR A 313 -13.57 -4.12 -31.80
C TYR A 313 -12.99 -5.32 -31.03
N GLY A 314 -12.27 -6.22 -31.71
CA GLY A 314 -11.62 -7.36 -31.07
C GLY A 314 -10.57 -6.96 -30.03
N GLY A 315 -9.79 -5.91 -30.31
CA GLY A 315 -8.82 -5.35 -29.36
C GLY A 315 -9.48 -4.76 -28.11
N LEU A 316 -10.55 -3.97 -28.29
CA LEU A 316 -11.33 -3.41 -27.19
C LEU A 316 -12.00 -4.49 -26.35
N LEU A 317 -12.56 -5.53 -26.99
CA LEU A 317 -13.16 -6.68 -26.29
C LEU A 317 -12.11 -7.42 -25.45
N THR A 318 -10.94 -7.69 -26.03
CA THR A 318 -9.82 -8.33 -25.32
C THR A 318 -9.35 -7.46 -24.14
N SER A 319 -9.30 -6.13 -24.31
CA SER A 319 -8.96 -5.20 -23.23
C SER A 319 -10.02 -5.21 -22.13
N LEU A 320 -11.31 -5.28 -22.48
CA LEU A 320 -12.43 -5.37 -21.54
C LEU A 320 -12.39 -6.66 -20.74
N GLU A 321 -12.15 -7.80 -21.40
CA GLU A 321 -11.99 -9.09 -20.74
C GLU A 321 -10.81 -9.07 -19.77
N ASN A 322 -9.67 -8.51 -20.18
CA ASN A 322 -8.51 -8.33 -19.30
C ASN A 322 -8.83 -7.44 -18.09
N LEU A 323 -9.57 -6.35 -18.27
CA LEU A 323 -10.01 -5.48 -17.18
C LEU A 323 -10.97 -6.19 -16.22
N ARG A 324 -11.91 -6.99 -16.73
CA ARG A 324 -12.80 -7.81 -15.89
C ARG A 324 -12.05 -8.89 -15.12
N LEU A 325 -11.05 -9.52 -15.74
CA LEU A 325 -10.17 -10.49 -15.08
C LEU A 325 -9.29 -9.82 -14.01
N GLN A 326 -8.73 -8.64 -14.31
CA GLN A 326 -8.01 -7.84 -13.32
C GLN A 326 -8.92 -7.40 -12.18
N ASP A 327 -10.13 -6.91 -12.44
CA ASP A 327 -11.08 -6.56 -11.38
C ASP A 327 -11.44 -7.76 -10.51
N ALA A 328 -11.59 -8.96 -11.10
CA ALA A 328 -11.79 -10.19 -10.35
C ALA A 328 -10.56 -10.58 -9.48
N THR A 329 -9.35 -10.24 -9.93
CA THR A 329 -8.08 -10.64 -9.30
C THR A 329 -7.56 -9.62 -8.29
N ASP A 330 -7.73 -8.32 -8.52
CA ASP A 330 -7.21 -7.24 -7.67
C ASP A 330 -8.12 -6.94 -6.46
N LYS A 331 -9.13 -7.79 -6.23
CA LYS A 331 -9.95 -7.71 -5.02
C LYS A 331 -9.11 -8.14 -3.83
N VAL A 332 -8.72 -7.16 -3.04
CA VAL A 332 -8.13 -7.36 -1.72
C VAL A 332 -9.27 -7.42 -0.71
N PHE A 333 -9.49 -8.61 -0.17
CA PHE A 333 -10.42 -8.82 0.93
C PHE A 333 -9.64 -9.11 2.21
N VAL A 334 -10.35 -8.93 3.32
CA VAL A 334 -9.82 -9.20 4.65
C VAL A 334 -10.75 -10.23 5.27
N GLU A 335 -10.26 -11.45 5.44
CA GLU A 335 -10.98 -12.49 6.16
C GLU A 335 -10.70 -12.34 7.66
N VAL A 336 -11.76 -12.32 8.47
CA VAL A 336 -11.64 -12.27 9.93
C VAL A 336 -11.49 -13.69 10.43
N ILE A 337 -10.30 -14.02 10.94
CA ILE A 337 -10.03 -15.32 11.54
C ILE A 337 -10.54 -15.35 12.97
N ASP A 338 -10.30 -14.27 13.71
CA ASP A 338 -10.71 -14.15 15.10
C ASP A 338 -11.16 -12.72 15.41
N THR A 339 -12.37 -12.57 15.93
CA THR A 339 -12.94 -11.27 16.31
C THR A 339 -12.41 -10.82 17.66
N ALA A 340 -12.30 -9.51 17.88
CA ALA A 340 -11.88 -9.00 19.18
C ALA A 340 -12.95 -9.24 20.24
N VAL A 341 -12.60 -9.98 21.29
CA VAL A 341 -13.43 -10.23 22.48
C VAL A 341 -12.96 -9.34 23.63
N PRO A 342 -13.88 -8.84 24.51
CA PRO A 342 -13.49 -8.08 25.70
C PRO A 342 -12.55 -8.91 26.59
N PRO A 343 -11.33 -8.43 26.88
CA PRO A 343 -10.37 -9.18 27.69
C PRO A 343 -10.79 -9.25 29.15
N GLU A 344 -10.65 -10.43 29.78
CA GLU A 344 -10.95 -10.63 31.20
C GLU A 344 -9.87 -10.03 32.12
N GLN A 345 -8.62 -10.03 31.65
CA GLN A 345 -7.47 -9.54 32.40
C GLN A 345 -6.97 -8.20 31.85
N LYS A 346 -6.50 -7.33 32.75
CA LYS A 346 -5.83 -6.08 32.36
C LYS A 346 -4.52 -6.39 31.66
N SER A 347 -4.25 -5.69 30.57
CA SER A 347 -3.02 -5.87 29.79
C SER A 347 -1.89 -5.01 30.36
N GLU A 348 -2.20 -3.81 30.86
CA GLU A 348 -1.22 -2.88 31.41
C GLU A 348 -1.75 -2.07 32.60
N PRO A 349 -0.87 -1.58 33.49
CA PRO A 349 0.54 -1.99 33.64
C PRO A 349 0.69 -3.28 34.46
N SER A 350 1.80 -4.00 34.25
CA SER A 350 2.22 -5.11 35.10
C SER A 350 2.72 -4.57 36.45
N ARG A 351 1.78 -4.29 37.36
CA ARG A 351 2.07 -3.67 38.67
C ARG A 351 3.16 -4.41 39.45
N SER A 352 3.20 -5.75 39.35
CA SER A 352 4.25 -6.58 39.95
C SER A 352 5.64 -6.25 39.41
N MET A 353 5.77 -6.08 38.09
CA MET A 353 7.05 -5.76 37.46
C MET A 353 7.53 -4.35 37.82
N ILE A 354 6.62 -3.37 37.89
CA ILE A 354 6.95 -2.02 38.36
C ILE A 354 7.51 -2.06 39.79
N CYS A 355 6.86 -2.82 40.69
CA CYS A 355 7.32 -2.97 42.07
C CYS A 355 8.70 -3.65 42.16
N VAL A 356 8.94 -4.72 41.37
CA VAL A 356 10.23 -5.42 41.34
C VAL A 356 11.34 -4.50 40.84
N VAL A 357 11.13 -3.85 39.70
CA VAL A 357 12.12 -2.94 39.10
C VAL A 357 12.38 -1.75 40.01
N GLY A 358 11.34 -1.15 40.59
CA GLY A 358 11.47 -0.02 41.50
C GLY A 358 12.19 -0.37 42.80
N THR A 359 11.95 -1.56 43.35
CA THR A 359 12.66 -2.06 44.56
C THR A 359 14.13 -2.35 44.26
N LEU A 360 14.44 -2.98 43.11
CA LEU A 360 15.81 -3.24 42.67
C LEU A 360 16.59 -1.94 42.43
N ALA A 361 15.98 -0.97 41.75
CA ALA A 361 16.55 0.35 41.54
C ALA A 361 16.81 1.07 42.88
N GLY A 362 15.85 1.01 43.81
CA GLY A 362 16.02 1.52 45.17
C GLY A 362 17.17 0.88 45.93
N GLY A 363 17.37 -0.44 45.76
CA GLY A 363 18.51 -1.17 46.31
C GLY A 363 19.86 -0.70 45.76
N LEU A 364 19.95 -0.52 44.45
CA LEU A 364 21.17 0.00 43.83
C LEU A 364 21.48 1.43 44.31
N VAL A 365 20.46 2.30 44.38
CA VAL A 365 20.62 3.66 44.91
C VAL A 365 21.02 3.64 46.38
N GLY A 366 20.42 2.76 47.19
CA GLY A 366 20.78 2.60 48.60
C GLY A 366 22.23 2.16 48.79
N LEU A 367 22.70 1.21 47.97
CA LEU A 367 24.11 0.77 47.97
C LEU A 367 25.05 1.91 47.57
N LEU A 368 24.74 2.63 46.49
CA LEU A 368 25.54 3.78 46.04
C LEU A 368 25.64 4.86 47.11
N LEU A 369 24.52 5.22 47.76
CA LEU A 369 24.51 6.19 48.85
C LEU A 369 25.32 5.72 50.05
N ALA A 370 25.30 4.41 50.35
CA ALA A 370 26.09 3.86 51.43
C ALA A 370 27.60 3.98 51.18
N PHE A 371 28.05 3.63 49.96
CA PHE A 371 29.44 3.81 49.56
C PHE A 371 29.86 5.28 49.55
N LEU A 372 29.00 6.17 49.03
CA LEU A 372 29.29 7.60 48.99
C LEU A 372 29.45 8.18 50.40
N ARG A 373 28.57 7.79 51.33
CA ARG A 373 28.64 8.22 52.73
C ARG A 373 29.90 7.68 53.42
N GLU A 374 30.28 6.44 53.13
CA GLU A 374 31.53 5.87 53.69
C GLU A 374 32.76 6.61 53.15
N ALA A 375 32.81 6.87 51.83
CA ALA A 375 33.89 7.62 51.20
C ALA A 375 34.00 9.03 51.78
N LEU A 376 32.87 9.73 51.95
CA LEU A 376 32.84 11.05 52.59
C LEU A 376 33.31 11.01 54.05
N GLN A 377 32.91 9.99 54.82
CA GLN A 377 33.38 9.82 56.19
C GLN A 377 34.89 9.58 56.26
N LYS A 378 35.43 8.74 55.38
CA LYS A 378 36.88 8.50 55.28
C LYS A 378 37.63 9.80 54.92
N VAL A 379 37.14 10.54 53.93
CA VAL A 379 37.71 11.84 53.51
C VAL A 379 37.65 12.89 54.65
N ILE A 380 36.58 12.95 55.44
CA ILE A 380 36.45 13.88 56.57
C ILE A 380 37.29 13.44 57.79
N ALA A 381 37.53 12.13 57.95
CA ALA A 381 38.37 11.59 59.02
C ALA A 381 39.87 11.73 58.73
N ASP A 382 40.25 11.95 57.47
CA ASP A 382 41.64 12.08 57.05
C ASP A 382 42.27 13.39 57.58
N PRO A 383 43.37 13.31 58.37
CA PRO A 383 44.02 14.50 58.96
C PRO A 383 44.51 15.52 57.94
N GLU A 384 44.93 15.10 56.74
CA GLU A 384 45.39 16.01 55.67
C GLU A 384 44.25 16.88 55.10
N VAL A 385 43.06 16.29 54.98
CA VAL A 385 41.86 16.97 54.49
C VAL A 385 41.33 17.94 55.55
N ARG A 386 41.31 17.54 56.82
CA ARG A 386 40.99 18.43 57.95
C ARG A 386 41.94 19.64 58.02
N ALA A 387 43.23 19.44 57.79
CA ALA A 387 44.20 20.54 57.75
C ALA A 387 43.92 21.53 56.61
N LYS A 388 43.53 21.04 55.41
CA LYS A 388 43.13 21.90 54.28
C LYS A 388 41.83 22.69 54.53
N PHE A 389 40.84 22.10 55.19
CA PHE A 389 39.61 22.81 55.57
C PHE A 389 39.81 23.79 56.73
N ALA A 390 40.68 23.48 57.70
CA ALA A 390 41.04 24.40 58.78
C ALA A 390 41.78 25.64 58.26
N LYS A 391 42.74 25.46 57.35
CA LYS A 391 43.50 26.57 56.73
C LYS A 391 42.63 27.52 55.91
N LYS A 392 41.48 27.07 55.40
CA LYS A 392 40.52 27.88 54.63
C LYS A 392 39.52 28.63 55.51
N LYS A 393 39.42 28.28 56.80
CA LYS A 393 38.54 28.96 57.77
C LYS A 393 39.25 30.14 58.47
N GLU A 394 40.57 30.22 58.36
CA GLU A 394 41.41 31.30 58.90
C GLU A 394 41.86 32.34 57.84
N MET A 395 41.34 32.25 56.60
CA MET A 395 41.48 33.31 55.58
C MET A 395 40.18 34.11 55.44
#